data_AF-A0AAD2G695-F1
#
_entry.id   AF-A0AAD2G695-F1
#
_cell.length_a   1.000
_cell.length_b   1.000
_cell.length_c   1.000
_cell.angle_alpha   90.00
_cell.angle_beta   90.00
_cell.angle_gamma   90.00
#
_symmetry.space_group_name_H-M   'P 1'
#
loop_
_entity.id
_entity.type
_entity.pdbx_description
1 polymer ?
#
loop_
_entity_poly.entity_id
_entity_poly.type
_entity_poly.pdbx_seq_one_letter_code
_entity_poly.pdbx_strand_id
1 'polypeptide(L)'
;LPTGYKPELDSTPFVDDDTAIFYMQLIGILRWLVELGRINVAAKVSMLLSYNAMPCEGHFHAAFHIFAYLQKHPDRILVMDCGYADHLRPLKKADYSQFYEFNKDELPSDMPTPLGKAVEFTIFVDASHASNVVTCQSRTGVLIFVNKAPIVWYSKKQKSVETSRFGSEFAVLKTGVG
;
A
#
# COMPACT_ATOMS: atom_id res chain seq x y z
N LEU A 1 3.20 11.95 9.63
CA LEU A 1 2.19 12.66 10.44
C LEU A 1 2.72 12.72 11.85
N PRO A 2 2.53 13.86 12.53
CA PRO A 2 2.81 13.98 13.96
C PRO A 2 2.18 12.81 14.72
N THR A 3 2.82 12.38 15.81
CA THR A 3 2.33 11.25 16.60
C THR A 3 0.92 11.55 17.10
N GLY A 4 -0.03 10.66 16.80
CA GLY A 4 -1.44 10.82 17.20
C GLY A 4 -2.29 11.74 16.30
N TYR A 5 -1.70 12.38 15.29
CA TYR A 5 -2.46 13.22 14.35
C TYR A 5 -3.38 12.36 13.47
N LYS A 6 -4.67 12.68 13.50
CA LYS A 6 -5.72 12.02 12.72
C LYS A 6 -6.39 13.05 11.80
N PRO A 7 -6.13 13.01 10.48
CA PRO A 7 -6.69 13.97 9.52
C PRO A 7 -8.21 14.09 9.60
N GLU A 8 -8.92 12.99 9.87
CA GLU A 8 -10.38 12.97 9.96
C GLU A 8 -10.96 13.70 11.18
N LEU A 9 -10.16 13.98 12.20
CA LEU A 9 -10.55 14.72 13.39
C LEU A 9 -10.05 16.17 13.37
N ASP A 10 -9.41 16.60 12.28
CA ASP A 10 -8.91 17.95 12.15
C ASP A 10 -10.09 18.93 11.99
N SER A 11 -10.24 19.81 12.98
CA SER A 11 -11.26 20.85 13.01
C SER A 11 -10.67 22.24 12.79
N THR A 12 -9.43 22.33 12.30
CA THR A 12 -8.82 23.62 11.93
C THR A 12 -9.58 24.26 10.76
N PRO A 13 -9.50 25.60 10.60
CA PRO A 13 -10.13 26.28 9.48
C PRO A 13 -9.69 25.72 8.13
N PHE A 14 -10.56 25.86 7.13
CA PHE A 14 -10.18 25.63 5.75
C PHE A 14 -9.16 26.67 5.33
N VAL A 15 -8.20 26.24 4.51
CA VAL A 15 -7.23 27.15 3.92
C VAL A 15 -7.88 27.96 2.79
N ASP A 16 -7.28 29.11 2.48
CA ASP A 16 -7.65 29.92 1.31
C ASP A 16 -7.32 29.20 -0.01
N ASP A 17 -7.88 29.69 -1.12
CA ASP A 17 -7.74 29.07 -2.44
C ASP A 17 -6.28 28.95 -2.91
N ASP A 18 -5.44 29.96 -2.65
CA ASP A 18 -4.02 29.94 -3.06
C ASP A 18 -3.26 28.87 -2.28
N THR A 19 -3.48 28.80 -0.96
CA THR A 19 -2.90 27.75 -0.12
C THR A 19 -3.44 26.37 -0.47
N ALA A 20 -4.72 26.24 -0.85
CA ALA A 20 -5.31 24.98 -1.31
C ALA A 20 -4.64 24.50 -2.59
N ILE A 21 -4.43 25.39 -3.57
CA ILE A 21 -3.70 25.08 -4.81
C ILE A 21 -2.28 24.60 -4.48
N PHE A 22 -1.59 25.31 -3.59
CA PHE A 22 -0.24 24.93 -3.18
C PHE A 22 -0.20 23.57 -2.47
N TYR A 23 -1.18 23.28 -1.62
CA TYR A 23 -1.36 21.96 -1.00
C TYR A 23 -1.48 20.85 -2.06
N MET A 24 -2.32 21.05 -3.09
CA MET A 24 -2.48 20.06 -4.16
C MET A 24 -1.17 19.80 -4.90
N GLN A 25 -0.37 20.84 -5.15
CA GLN A 25 0.96 20.71 -5.75
C GLN A 25 1.92 19.91 -4.87
N LEU A 26 1.97 20.20 -3.57
CA LEU A 26 2.79 19.46 -2.59
C LEU A 26 2.42 17.98 -2.54
N ILE A 27 1.12 17.68 -2.51
CA ILE A 27 0.63 16.30 -2.54
C ILE A 27 0.97 15.59 -3.85
N GLY A 28 0.92 16.30 -4.99
CA GLY A 28 1.36 15.80 -6.29
C GLY A 28 2.83 15.37 -6.27
N ILE A 29 3.71 16.23 -5.74
CA ILE A 29 5.15 15.94 -5.59
C ILE A 29 5.36 14.72 -4.69
N LEU A 30 4.68 14.66 -3.54
CA LEU A 30 4.79 13.53 -2.61
C LEU A 30 4.28 12.22 -3.23
N ARG A 31 3.21 12.27 -4.03
CA ARG A 31 2.69 11.11 -4.73
C ARG A 31 3.68 10.60 -5.77
N TRP A 32 4.32 11.48 -6.52
CA TRP A 32 5.36 11.10 -7.46
C TRP A 32 6.58 10.51 -6.75
N LEU A 33 6.97 11.07 -5.61
CA LEU A 33 8.06 10.54 -4.79
C LEU A 33 7.79 9.10 -4.29
N VAL A 34 6.53 8.79 -3.96
CA VAL A 34 6.13 7.43 -3.60
C VAL A 34 6.33 6.48 -4.80
N GLU A 35 5.93 6.91 -5.99
CA GLU A 35 6.10 6.13 -7.23
C GLU A 35 7.59 5.86 -7.55
N LEU A 36 8.46 6.81 -7.24
CA LEU A 36 9.91 6.64 -7.40
C LEU A 36 10.56 5.67 -6.40
N GLY A 37 9.84 5.25 -5.35
CA GLY A 37 10.35 4.25 -4.39
C GLY A 37 10.41 4.71 -2.94
N ARG A 38 9.88 5.90 -2.56
CA ARG A 38 9.72 6.28 -1.14
C ARG A 38 8.46 5.67 -0.52
N ILE A 39 8.44 4.34 -0.43
CA ILE A 39 7.30 3.55 0.07
C ILE A 39 6.94 3.91 1.52
N ASN A 40 7.93 4.31 2.32
CA ASN A 40 7.77 4.63 3.74
C ASN A 40 6.85 5.83 4.04
N VAL A 41 6.53 6.67 3.06
CA VAL A 41 5.55 7.76 3.21
C VAL A 41 4.21 7.47 2.51
N ALA A 42 4.09 6.39 1.74
CA ALA A 42 2.93 6.07 0.90
C ALA A 42 1.60 6.10 1.66
N ALA A 43 1.55 5.46 2.83
CA ALA A 43 0.35 5.42 3.67
C ALA A 43 -0.09 6.83 4.11
N LYS A 44 0.85 7.67 4.54
CA LYS A 44 0.60 9.04 5.02
C LYS A 44 0.16 9.97 3.89
N VAL A 45 0.82 9.88 2.74
CA VAL A 45 0.47 10.66 1.54
C VAL A 45 -0.94 10.30 1.07
N SER A 46 -1.26 9.01 1.03
CA SER A 46 -2.59 8.55 0.63
C SER A 46 -3.69 8.98 1.63
N MET A 47 -3.37 9.24 2.91
CA MET A 47 -4.33 9.78 3.88
C MET A 47 -4.66 11.24 3.53
N LEU A 48 -3.63 12.06 3.36
CA LEU A 48 -3.75 13.48 3.03
C LEU A 48 -4.38 13.71 1.65
N LEU A 49 -4.12 12.83 0.67
CA LEU A 49 -4.73 12.86 -0.66
C LEU A 49 -6.28 12.82 -0.61
N SER A 50 -6.87 12.24 0.46
CA SER A 50 -8.33 12.17 0.60
C SER A 50 -8.97 13.54 0.83
N TYR A 51 -8.20 14.52 1.29
CA TYR A 51 -8.65 15.88 1.62
C TYR A 51 -8.23 16.91 0.57
N ASN A 52 -7.85 16.46 -0.63
CA ASN A 52 -7.32 17.36 -1.67
C ASN A 52 -8.35 18.38 -2.16
N ALA A 53 -9.64 18.05 -2.13
CA ALA A 53 -10.70 18.94 -2.58
C ALA A 53 -10.98 20.10 -1.63
N MET A 54 -10.76 19.90 -0.32
CA MET A 54 -11.02 20.92 0.71
C MET A 54 -10.07 20.68 1.89
N PRO A 55 -8.80 21.11 1.79
CA PRO A 55 -7.82 20.95 2.85
C PRO A 55 -8.04 21.95 3.99
N CYS A 56 -7.60 21.57 5.19
CA CYS A 56 -7.59 22.42 6.39
C CYS A 56 -6.14 22.80 6.71
N GLU A 57 -5.94 23.79 7.59
CA GLU A 57 -4.61 24.22 8.01
C GLU A 57 -3.77 23.06 8.59
N GLY A 58 -4.39 22.20 9.40
CA GLY A 58 -3.72 21.02 9.95
C GLY A 58 -3.28 20.04 8.87
N HIS A 59 -4.09 19.82 7.83
CA HIS A 59 -3.72 19.04 6.65
C HIS A 59 -2.49 19.61 5.94
N PHE A 60 -2.43 20.93 5.79
CA PHE A 60 -1.32 21.62 5.18
C PHE A 60 -0.02 21.46 5.98
N HIS A 61 -0.07 21.71 7.30
CA HIS A 61 1.07 21.49 8.19
C HIS A 61 1.51 20.02 8.22
N ALA A 62 0.57 19.09 8.16
CA ALA A 62 0.85 17.67 8.07
C ALA A 62 1.60 17.28 6.79
N ALA A 63 1.32 17.92 5.65
CA ALA A 63 2.08 17.74 4.42
C ALA A 63 3.52 18.22 4.58
N PHE A 64 3.75 19.40 5.16
CA PHE A 64 5.09 19.91 5.47
C PHE A 64 5.88 19.00 6.41
N HIS A 65 5.21 18.40 7.40
CA HIS A 65 5.84 17.44 8.28
C HIS A 65 6.38 16.21 7.51
N ILE A 66 5.75 15.81 6.40
CA ILE A 66 6.28 14.72 5.54
C ILE A 66 7.57 15.17 4.86
N PHE A 67 7.62 16.39 4.33
CA PHE A 67 8.84 16.96 3.74
C PHE A 67 9.98 17.09 4.76
N ALA A 68 9.70 17.59 5.96
CA ALA A 68 10.70 17.66 7.03
C ALA A 68 11.25 16.27 7.40
N TYR A 69 10.38 15.25 7.43
CA TYR A 69 10.80 13.87 7.64
C TYR A 69 11.71 13.36 6.51
N LEU A 70 11.41 13.69 5.25
CA LEU A 70 12.23 13.30 4.09
C LEU A 70 13.61 13.96 4.13
N GLN A 71 13.66 15.24 4.50
CA GLN A 71 14.92 15.98 4.65
C GLN A 71 15.81 15.36 5.75
N LYS A 72 15.21 14.87 6.84
CA LYS A 72 15.94 14.19 7.92
C LYS A 72 16.44 12.78 7.55
N HIS A 73 15.81 12.12 6.58
CA HIS A 73 16.11 10.73 6.20
C HIS A 73 16.40 10.57 4.69
N PRO A 74 17.44 11.24 4.16
CA PRO A 74 17.77 11.19 2.75
C PRO A 74 18.33 9.82 2.30
N ASP A 75 18.90 9.07 3.24
CA ASP A 75 19.66 7.82 3.06
C ASP A 75 18.81 6.55 2.87
N ARG A 76 17.50 6.61 3.07
CA ARG A 76 16.64 5.44 2.86
C ARG A 76 16.46 5.13 1.37
N ILE A 77 17.07 4.03 0.92
CA ILE A 77 17.06 3.57 -0.47
C ILE A 77 16.22 2.29 -0.58
N LEU A 78 15.54 2.12 -1.71
CA LEU A 78 14.87 0.88 -2.08
C LEU A 78 15.90 -0.09 -2.66
N VAL A 79 16.11 -1.24 -2.01
CA VAL A 79 17.05 -2.26 -2.48
C VAL A 79 16.34 -3.20 -3.43
N MET A 80 16.88 -3.34 -4.64
CA MET A 80 16.42 -4.29 -5.65
C MET A 80 17.38 -5.48 -5.67
N ASP A 81 16.99 -6.59 -5.05
CA ASP A 81 17.77 -7.84 -5.04
C ASP A 81 17.04 -8.93 -5.83
N CYS A 82 17.75 -9.57 -6.76
CA CYS A 82 17.22 -10.66 -7.59
C CYS A 82 17.29 -12.03 -6.91
N GLY A 83 17.91 -12.14 -5.73
CA GLY A 83 17.99 -13.38 -4.95
C GLY A 83 16.66 -13.81 -4.33
N TYR A 84 16.54 -15.11 -4.02
CA TYR A 84 15.33 -15.72 -3.45
C TYR A 84 15.12 -15.43 -1.97
N ALA A 85 13.88 -15.26 -1.54
CA ALA A 85 13.56 -14.82 -0.19
C ALA A 85 13.81 -15.91 0.88
N ASP A 86 15.04 -15.99 1.38
CA ASP A 86 15.46 -17.01 2.36
C ASP A 86 14.82 -16.85 3.76
N HIS A 87 14.20 -15.70 4.02
CA HIS A 87 13.65 -15.31 5.33
C HIS A 87 12.16 -15.66 5.47
N LEU A 88 11.50 -16.03 4.38
CA LEU A 88 10.10 -16.42 4.40
C LEU A 88 9.99 -17.92 4.68
N ARG A 89 9.09 -18.28 5.60
CA ARG A 89 8.79 -19.70 5.82
C ARG A 89 8.02 -20.19 4.60
N PRO A 90 8.50 -21.24 3.91
CA PRO A 90 7.75 -21.80 2.79
C PRO A 90 6.38 -22.25 3.32
N LEU A 91 5.32 -21.71 2.73
CA LEU A 91 3.98 -22.17 3.02
C LEU A 91 3.86 -23.61 2.54
N LYS A 92 3.29 -24.49 3.37
CA LYS A 92 3.02 -25.86 2.96
C LYS A 92 2.05 -25.79 1.79
N LYS A 93 2.46 -26.31 0.62
CA LYS A 93 1.59 -26.39 -0.56
C LYS A 93 0.34 -27.16 -0.14
N ALA A 94 -0.79 -26.46 -0.08
CA ALA A 94 -2.06 -27.06 0.29
C ALA A 94 -2.48 -28.00 -0.85
N ASP A 95 -2.82 -29.22 -0.49
CA ASP A 95 -3.30 -30.21 -1.44
C ASP A 95 -4.82 -30.06 -1.58
N TYR A 96 -5.24 -29.46 -2.69
CA TYR A 96 -6.64 -29.26 -3.03
C TYR A 96 -7.18 -30.37 -3.94
N SER A 97 -6.41 -31.43 -4.19
CA SER A 97 -6.83 -32.57 -5.03
C SER A 97 -8.16 -33.17 -4.58
N GLN A 98 -8.41 -33.21 -3.26
CA GLN A 98 -9.68 -33.65 -2.67
C GLN A 98 -10.91 -32.81 -3.06
N PHE A 99 -10.75 -31.54 -3.45
CA PHE A 99 -11.84 -30.67 -3.89
C PHE A 99 -12.02 -30.67 -5.41
N TYR A 100 -10.99 -31.09 -6.14
CA TYR A 100 -10.91 -31.03 -7.60
C TYR A 100 -10.36 -32.34 -8.18
N GLU A 101 -10.94 -33.47 -7.77
CA GLU A 101 -10.44 -34.82 -8.08
C GLU A 101 -10.42 -35.13 -9.60
N PHE A 102 -11.22 -34.41 -10.38
CA PHE A 102 -11.35 -34.58 -11.84
C PHE A 102 -10.55 -33.55 -12.67
N ASN A 103 -10.06 -32.47 -12.07
CA ASN A 103 -9.31 -31.44 -12.79
C ASN A 103 -7.82 -31.64 -12.54
N LYS A 104 -7.13 -32.25 -13.51
CA LYS A 104 -5.69 -32.06 -13.63
C LYS A 104 -5.46 -30.64 -14.13
N ASP A 105 -4.52 -29.91 -13.56
CA ASP A 105 -4.08 -28.63 -14.13
C ASP A 105 -3.56 -28.90 -15.55
N GLU A 106 -4.38 -28.62 -16.57
CA GLU A 106 -3.98 -28.77 -17.97
C GLU A 106 -3.00 -27.66 -18.31
N LEU A 107 -1.72 -28.04 -18.44
CA LEU A 107 -0.71 -27.14 -18.99
C LEU A 107 -0.98 -26.98 -20.49
N PRO A 108 -0.87 -25.76 -21.04
CA PRO A 108 -1.05 -25.54 -22.48
C PRO A 108 -0.08 -26.39 -23.30
N SER A 109 -0.56 -26.98 -24.40
CA SER A 109 0.27 -27.81 -25.29
C SER A 109 1.44 -27.05 -25.93
N ASP A 110 1.34 -25.73 -26.05
CA ASP A 110 2.37 -24.84 -26.62
C ASP A 110 3.21 -24.15 -25.53
N MET A 111 3.30 -24.74 -24.32
CA MET A 111 4.11 -24.18 -23.26
C MET A 111 5.61 -24.34 -23.62
N PRO A 112 6.38 -23.23 -23.73
CA PRO A 112 7.80 -23.32 -24.02
C PRO A 112 8.56 -23.98 -22.87
N THR A 113 9.65 -24.67 -23.19
CA THR A 113 10.53 -25.26 -22.18
C THR A 113 11.05 -24.18 -21.23
N PRO A 114 10.93 -24.32 -19.91
CA PRO A 114 11.41 -23.31 -18.96
C PRO A 114 12.94 -23.15 -19.08
N LEU A 115 13.40 -21.96 -19.45
CA LEU A 115 14.82 -21.66 -19.71
C LEU A 115 15.61 -21.21 -18.46
N GLY A 116 15.03 -21.32 -17.25
CA GLY A 116 15.65 -20.80 -16.04
C GLY A 116 14.97 -21.26 -14.76
N LYS A 117 15.41 -20.69 -13.63
CA LYS A 117 14.81 -20.95 -12.33
C LYS A 117 13.44 -20.27 -12.23
N ALA A 118 12.52 -20.89 -11.50
CA ALA A 118 11.21 -20.30 -11.22
C ALA A 118 11.36 -18.96 -10.51
N VAL A 119 10.48 -18.01 -10.83
CA VAL A 119 10.39 -16.71 -10.16
C VAL A 119 9.41 -16.85 -9.00
N GLU A 120 9.78 -16.32 -7.84
CA GLU A 120 8.92 -16.32 -6.65
C GLU A 120 8.19 -14.98 -6.54
N PHE A 121 6.87 -15.01 -6.47
CA PHE A 121 6.07 -13.83 -6.16
C PHE A 121 5.69 -13.86 -4.69
N THR A 122 6.05 -12.81 -3.95
CA THR A 122 5.59 -12.63 -2.57
C THR A 122 4.73 -11.39 -2.49
N ILE A 123 3.52 -11.52 -1.96
CA ILE A 123 2.61 -10.40 -1.75
C ILE A 123 2.45 -10.20 -0.25
N PHE A 124 2.85 -9.03 0.25
CA PHE A 124 2.52 -8.58 1.59
C PHE A 124 1.27 -7.72 1.53
N VAL A 125 0.30 -8.10 2.33
CA VAL A 125 -0.97 -7.44 2.50
C VAL A 125 -1.08 -7.01 3.95
N ASP A 126 -1.29 -5.72 4.18
CA ASP A 126 -1.63 -5.16 5.49
C ASP A 126 -2.94 -4.39 5.40
N ALA A 127 -3.77 -4.51 6.43
CA ALA A 127 -5.03 -3.78 6.55
C ALA A 127 -5.12 -3.15 7.94
N SER A 128 -5.12 -1.81 7.98
CA SER A 128 -5.37 -1.09 9.22
C SER A 128 -6.88 -1.05 9.48
N HIS A 129 -7.34 -1.90 10.38
CA HIS A 129 -8.75 -2.01 10.73
C HIS A 129 -9.30 -0.73 11.38
N ALA A 130 -10.43 -0.22 10.87
CA ALA A 130 -11.13 0.97 11.37
C ALA A 130 -10.22 2.21 11.56
N SER A 131 -9.20 2.34 10.72
CA SER A 131 -8.19 3.41 10.85
C SER A 131 -8.76 4.83 10.77
N ASN A 132 -9.87 5.01 10.06
CA ASN A 132 -10.62 6.25 10.05
C ASN A 132 -11.70 6.20 11.13
N VAL A 133 -11.57 7.01 12.17
CA VAL A 133 -12.47 6.98 13.33
C VAL A 133 -13.89 7.46 12.99
N VAL A 134 -14.04 8.31 11.97
CA VAL A 134 -15.32 8.91 11.58
C VAL A 134 -16.13 7.96 10.69
N THR A 135 -15.50 7.38 9.66
CA THR A 135 -16.18 6.53 8.69
C THR A 135 -16.03 5.04 8.99
N CYS A 136 -15.28 4.66 10.03
CA CYS A 136 -14.88 3.28 10.36
C CYS A 136 -14.26 2.49 9.20
N GLN A 137 -13.77 3.19 8.17
CA GLN A 137 -13.22 2.55 6.97
C GLN A 137 -11.75 2.20 7.21
N SER A 138 -11.41 0.98 6.81
CA SER A 138 -10.06 0.47 6.86
C SER A 138 -9.24 0.98 5.67
N ARG A 139 -7.92 0.91 5.81
CA ARG A 139 -6.96 1.25 4.76
C ARG A 139 -6.06 0.06 4.53
N THR A 140 -5.79 -0.19 3.27
CA THR A 140 -5.00 -1.31 2.80
C THR A 140 -3.65 -0.82 2.33
N GLY A 141 -2.60 -1.54 2.69
CA GLY A 141 -1.29 -1.50 2.05
C GLY A 141 -1.05 -2.81 1.31
N VAL A 142 -0.59 -2.72 0.06
CA VAL A 142 -0.11 -3.87 -0.71
C VAL A 142 1.32 -3.61 -1.12
N LEU A 143 2.17 -4.62 -0.98
CA LEU A 143 3.55 -4.62 -1.42
C LEU A 143 3.86 -5.97 -2.10
N ILE A 144 4.14 -5.92 -3.39
CA ILE A 144 4.42 -7.10 -4.21
C ILE A 144 5.92 -7.15 -4.49
N PHE A 145 6.51 -8.30 -4.25
CA PHE A 145 7.90 -8.61 -4.54
C PHE A 145 7.99 -9.68 -5.62
N VAL A 146 8.99 -9.51 -6.46
CA VAL A 146 9.53 -10.55 -7.33
C VAL A 146 10.88 -10.95 -6.75
N ASN A 147 10.96 -12.17 -6.24
CA ASN A 147 12.04 -12.64 -5.38
C ASN A 147 12.21 -11.67 -4.18
N LYS A 148 13.38 -11.03 -4.01
CA LYS A 148 13.62 -9.97 -3.00
C LYS A 148 13.40 -8.54 -3.52
N ALA A 149 13.07 -8.35 -4.80
CA ALA A 149 12.90 -7.03 -5.39
C ALA A 149 11.44 -6.55 -5.28
N PRO A 150 11.16 -5.44 -4.59
CA PRO A 150 9.82 -4.85 -4.57
C PRO A 150 9.49 -4.25 -5.94
N ILE A 151 8.37 -4.69 -6.52
CA ILE A 151 7.95 -4.25 -7.86
C ILE A 151 6.74 -3.32 -7.84
N VAL A 152 5.80 -3.53 -6.92
CA VAL A 152 4.54 -2.78 -6.86
C VAL A 152 4.20 -2.49 -5.42
N TRP A 153 3.83 -1.25 -5.14
CA TRP A 153 3.36 -0.83 -3.82
C TRP A 153 2.27 0.20 -3.96
N TYR A 154 1.24 0.09 -3.12
CA TYR A 154 0.23 1.13 -3.02
C TYR A 154 -0.47 1.07 -1.66
N SER A 155 -1.05 2.21 -1.27
CA SER A 155 -1.94 2.29 -0.12
C SER A 155 -3.27 2.93 -0.51
N LYS A 156 -4.37 2.27 -0.22
CA LYS A 156 -5.71 2.67 -0.65
C LYS A 156 -6.73 2.51 0.47
N LYS A 157 -7.69 3.44 0.54
CA LYS A 157 -8.84 3.33 1.44
C LYS A 157 -9.80 2.26 0.93
N GLN A 158 -10.24 1.34 1.78
CA GLN A 158 -11.26 0.35 1.44
C GLN A 158 -12.63 1.03 1.31
N LYS A 159 -13.44 0.59 0.33
CA LYS A 159 -14.81 1.10 0.13
C LYS A 159 -15.82 0.41 1.06
N SER A 160 -15.57 -0.84 1.46
CA SER A 160 -16.41 -1.57 2.42
C SER A 160 -15.95 -1.30 3.86
N VAL A 161 -16.92 -1.36 4.77
CA VAL A 161 -16.69 -1.33 6.22
C VAL A 161 -16.81 -2.77 6.70
N GLU A 162 -15.69 -3.36 7.08
CA GLU A 162 -15.63 -4.74 7.58
C GLU A 162 -15.70 -4.74 9.11
N THR A 163 -16.50 -5.65 9.68
CA THR A 163 -16.69 -5.76 11.13
C THR A 163 -15.53 -6.45 11.86
N SER A 164 -14.51 -6.96 11.14
CA SER A 164 -13.35 -7.62 11.74
C SER A 164 -12.06 -7.40 10.92
N ARG A 165 -10.90 -7.54 11.59
CA ARG A 165 -9.56 -7.50 10.95
C ARG A 165 -9.41 -8.58 9.86
N PHE A 166 -9.86 -9.80 10.14
CA PHE A 166 -9.79 -10.92 9.21
C PHE A 166 -10.59 -10.66 7.93
N GLY A 167 -11.81 -10.11 8.05
CA GLY A 167 -12.62 -9.73 6.89
C GLY A 167 -11.92 -8.68 6.01
N SER A 168 -11.30 -7.67 6.65
CA SER A 168 -10.54 -6.66 5.91
C SER A 168 -9.28 -7.23 5.25
N GLU A 169 -8.58 -8.18 5.87
CA GLU A 169 -7.41 -8.84 5.28
C GLU A 169 -7.81 -9.74 4.10
N PHE A 170 -8.89 -10.51 4.22
CA PHE A 170 -9.40 -11.38 3.16
C PHE A 170 -9.82 -10.59 1.91
N ALA A 171 -10.50 -9.46 2.11
CA ALA A 171 -10.89 -8.57 1.01
C ALA A 171 -9.66 -8.01 0.26
N VAL A 172 -8.57 -7.72 0.96
CA VAL A 172 -7.32 -7.30 0.32
C VAL A 172 -6.63 -8.43 -0.40
N LEU A 173 -6.54 -9.62 0.22
CA LEU A 173 -5.95 -10.79 -0.43
C LEU A 173 -6.64 -11.06 -1.77
N LYS A 174 -7.97 -10.97 -1.82
CA LYS A 174 -8.73 -11.05 -3.07
C LYS A 174 -8.32 -9.98 -4.09
N THR A 175 -8.08 -8.76 -3.65
CA THR A 175 -7.66 -7.64 -4.52
C THR A 175 -6.20 -7.76 -4.98
N GLY A 176 -5.34 -8.43 -4.22
CA GLY A 176 -3.94 -8.67 -4.59
C GLY A 176 -3.75 -9.85 -5.55
N VAL A 177 -4.69 -10.81 -5.57
CA VAL A 177 -4.63 -12.01 -6.42
C VAL A 177 -5.44 -11.86 -7.72
N GLY A 178 -6.52 -11.08 -7.69
CA GLY A 178 -7.46 -10.91 -8.81
C GLY A 178 -7.15 -9.79 -9.79
#